data_AF-A0A4V1TT25-F1
#
_entry.id   AF-A0A4V1TT25-F1
#
_cell.length_a   1.000
_cell.length_b   1.000
_cell.length_c   1.000
_cell.angle_alpha   90.00
_cell.angle_beta   90.00
_cell.angle_gamma   90.00
#
_symmetry.space_group_name_H-M   'P 1'
#
loop_
_entity.id
_entity.type
_entity.pdbx_description
1 polymer ?
#
loop_
_entity_poly.entity_id
_entity_poly.type
_entity_poly.pdbx_seq_one_letter_code
_entity_poly.pdbx_strand_id
1 'polypeptide(L)'
;MGVQHVIAMFGATVLAPILMGFDPNIAILMSGLGTLIFFIVTGGRVPSYLGSSFAFIGVVIAASAYAGKGPNANMAVALGGIIACGVLYTLIGFIVQPVGTGWIERFMPPVVTGAVVAVIGLNLAGVPIKNMAASNFDSWMQAVTFVCVGLVAVLTRGMLQRLLILVGLILASIIYAVLTNGLGLGKPLDLSGLIAAPWLGLPTFTAPVFSAPAMLLIAPVAIILVAENLGHIKAV
;
A
#
# COMPACT_ATOMS: atom_id res chain seq x y z
N MET A 1 9.57 -15.89 11.50
CA MET A 1 8.60 -14.77 11.64
C MET A 1 8.82 -13.63 10.64
N GLY A 2 10.06 -13.23 10.32
CA GLY A 2 10.34 -12.12 9.37
C GLY A 2 9.77 -12.34 7.96
N VAL A 3 10.01 -13.50 7.35
CA VAL A 3 9.45 -13.85 6.03
C VAL A 3 7.92 -13.79 6.02
N GLN A 4 7.25 -14.17 7.12
CA GLN A 4 5.80 -14.08 7.22
C GLN A 4 5.31 -12.62 7.22
N HIS A 5 6.03 -11.71 7.88
CA HIS A 5 5.70 -10.28 7.89
C HIS A 5 5.89 -9.66 6.51
N VAL A 6 6.98 -10.00 5.82
CA VAL A 6 7.23 -9.53 4.45
C VAL A 6 6.09 -9.97 3.54
N ILE A 7 5.71 -11.24 3.57
CA ILE A 7 4.64 -11.78 2.73
C ILE A 7 3.28 -11.13 3.05
N ALA A 8 2.96 -10.96 4.35
CA ALA A 8 1.68 -10.38 4.76
C ALA A 8 1.54 -8.91 4.32
N MET A 9 2.63 -8.13 4.39
CA MET A 9 2.61 -6.70 4.06
C MET A 9 2.88 -6.41 2.57
N PHE A 10 3.39 -7.38 1.81
CA PHE A 10 3.77 -7.23 0.41
C PHE A 10 2.62 -6.73 -0.46
N GLY A 11 1.43 -7.33 -0.32
CA GLY A 11 0.28 -7.01 -1.16
C GLY A 11 -0.08 -5.52 -1.15
N ALA A 12 -0.26 -4.94 0.05
CA ALA A 12 -0.55 -3.52 0.19
C ALA A 12 0.64 -2.63 -0.21
N THR A 13 1.86 -3.04 0.16
CA THR A 13 3.08 -2.27 -0.12
C THR A 13 3.38 -2.16 -1.61
N VAL A 14 2.98 -3.13 -2.43
CA VAL A 14 3.14 -3.15 -3.89
C VAL A 14 1.95 -2.52 -4.61
N LEU A 15 0.73 -2.83 -4.17
CA LEU A 15 -0.48 -2.37 -4.86
C LEU A 15 -0.62 -0.84 -4.85
N ALA A 16 -0.37 -0.19 -3.71
CA ALA A 16 -0.50 1.25 -3.61
C ALA A 16 0.44 2.03 -4.56
N PRO A 17 1.76 1.74 -4.63
CA PRO A 17 2.66 2.32 -5.61
C PRO A 17 2.17 2.14 -7.06
N ILE A 18 1.71 0.95 -7.43
CA ILE A 18 1.18 0.68 -8.78
C ILE A 18 0.00 1.61 -9.09
N LEU A 19 -0.92 1.77 -8.14
CA LEU A 19 -2.08 2.65 -8.30
C LEU A 19 -1.71 4.14 -8.34
N MET A 20 -0.57 4.52 -7.78
CA MET A 20 -0.02 5.89 -7.84
C MET A 20 0.91 6.12 -9.04
N GLY A 21 1.21 5.06 -9.80
CA GLY A 21 2.17 5.07 -10.92
C GLY A 21 3.63 5.22 -10.48
N PHE A 22 3.95 4.77 -9.26
CA PHE A 22 5.31 4.68 -8.71
C PHE A 22 5.93 3.31 -8.97
N ASP A 23 7.26 3.24 -8.95
CA ASP A 23 8.00 1.97 -9.01
C ASP A 23 7.79 1.17 -7.70
N PRO A 24 7.19 -0.03 -7.74
CA PRO A 24 7.00 -0.86 -6.56
C PRO A 24 8.32 -1.29 -5.91
N ASN A 25 9.40 -1.42 -6.67
CA ASN A 25 10.70 -1.82 -6.14
C ASN A 25 11.29 -0.73 -5.25
N ILE A 26 11.18 0.55 -5.64
CA ILE A 26 11.53 1.68 -4.78
C ILE A 26 10.69 1.67 -3.51
N ALA A 27 9.38 1.46 -3.64
CA ALA A 27 8.48 1.47 -2.50
C ALA A 27 8.81 0.38 -1.49
N ILE A 28 9.12 -0.84 -1.93
CA ILE A 28 9.57 -1.94 -1.06
C ILE A 28 10.91 -1.58 -0.40
N LEU A 29 11.87 -1.06 -1.15
CA LEU A 29 13.18 -0.67 -0.62
C LEU A 29 13.05 0.41 0.46
N MET A 30 12.27 1.47 0.19
CA MET A 30 12.05 2.57 1.13
C MET A 30 11.20 2.14 2.33
N SER A 31 10.23 1.24 2.15
CA SER A 31 9.45 0.62 3.22
C SER A 31 10.34 -0.19 4.17
N GLY A 32 11.24 -1.01 3.63
CA GLY A 32 12.24 -1.74 4.41
C GLY A 32 13.19 -0.81 5.17
N LEU A 33 13.75 0.19 4.49
CA LEU A 33 14.64 1.18 5.11
C LEU A 33 13.92 1.98 6.19
N GLY A 34 12.71 2.45 5.92
CA GLY A 34 11.89 3.18 6.89
C GLY A 34 11.55 2.34 8.12
N THR A 35 11.24 1.06 7.93
CA THR A 35 10.98 0.13 9.03
C THR A 35 12.22 -0.07 9.91
N LEU A 36 13.41 -0.18 9.31
CA LEU A 36 14.67 -0.26 10.07
C LEU A 36 14.95 1.03 10.86
N ILE A 37 14.76 2.19 10.23
CA ILE A 37 14.91 3.50 10.90
C ILE A 37 13.95 3.59 12.09
N PHE A 38 12.67 3.23 11.89
CA PHE A 38 11.66 3.22 12.95
C PHE A 38 12.04 2.29 14.09
N PHE A 39 12.52 1.09 13.77
CA PHE A 39 12.95 0.12 14.77
C PHE A 39 14.13 0.64 15.62
N ILE A 40 15.11 1.31 14.99
CA ILE A 40 16.25 1.91 15.68
C ILE A 40 15.79 3.10 16.56
N VAL A 41 14.98 4.00 16.00
CA VAL A 41 14.51 5.20 16.72
C VAL A 41 13.63 4.85 17.93
N THR A 42 12.83 3.78 17.83
CA THR A 42 12.00 3.30 18.95
C THR A 42 12.74 2.39 19.93
N GLY A 43 14.04 2.14 19.71
CA GLY A 43 14.85 1.26 20.55
C GLY A 43 14.37 -0.20 20.54
N GLY A 44 13.76 -0.64 19.44
CA GLY A 44 13.23 -2.00 19.28
C GLY A 44 12.02 -2.34 20.15
N ARG A 45 11.37 -1.34 20.74
CA ARG A 45 10.24 -1.54 21.68
C ARG A 45 8.90 -1.70 20.99
N VAL A 46 8.76 -1.21 19.76
CA VAL A 46 7.49 -1.23 19.01
C VAL A 46 7.64 -2.12 17.78
N PRO A 47 6.95 -3.28 17.73
CA PRO A 47 6.98 -4.17 16.57
C PRO A 47 6.03 -3.62 15.48
N SER A 48 6.51 -2.69 14.65
CA SER A 48 5.73 -2.13 13.54
C SER A 48 6.46 -2.22 12.21
N TYR A 49 5.70 -2.40 11.13
CA TYR A 49 6.17 -2.40 9.75
C TYR A 49 5.57 -1.20 9.01
N LEU A 50 6.39 -0.43 8.30
CA LEU A 50 5.94 0.75 7.57
C LEU A 50 5.57 0.38 6.13
N GLY A 51 4.28 0.16 5.87
CA GLY A 51 3.75 -0.09 4.52
C GLY A 51 3.36 1.19 3.76
N SER A 52 3.02 1.02 2.48
CA SER A 52 2.47 2.10 1.65
C SER A 52 1.05 2.46 2.11
N SER A 53 0.81 3.71 2.52
CA SER A 53 -0.52 4.15 2.98
C SER A 53 -1.46 4.44 1.80
N PHE A 54 -2.65 3.83 1.85
CA PHE A 54 -3.65 3.96 0.79
C PHE A 54 -4.28 5.37 0.79
N ALA A 55 -4.22 6.09 1.92
CA ALA A 55 -4.71 7.46 2.03
C ALA A 55 -4.06 8.43 1.01
N PHE A 56 -2.86 8.10 0.52
CA PHE A 56 -2.18 8.90 -0.51
C PHE A 56 -2.72 8.71 -1.93
N ILE A 57 -3.42 7.62 -2.24
CA ILE A 57 -3.79 7.29 -3.62
C ILE A 57 -4.61 8.42 -4.27
N GLY A 58 -5.69 8.86 -3.60
CA GLY A 58 -6.57 9.90 -4.14
C GLY A 58 -5.87 11.25 -4.29
N VAL A 59 -5.08 11.66 -3.28
CA VAL A 59 -4.37 12.95 -3.30
C VAL A 59 -3.20 12.97 -4.28
N VAL A 60 -2.49 11.85 -4.45
CA VAL A 60 -1.41 11.72 -5.44
C VAL A 60 -1.97 11.77 -6.85
N ILE A 61 -3.06 11.04 -7.12
CA ILE A 61 -3.75 11.09 -8.42
C ILE A 61 -4.18 12.53 -8.74
N ALA A 62 -4.78 13.23 -7.76
CA ALA A 62 -5.22 14.62 -7.93
C ALA A 62 -4.03 15.58 -8.14
N ALA A 63 -2.98 15.49 -7.34
CA ALA A 63 -1.83 16.40 -7.41
C ALA A 63 -0.96 16.20 -8.65
N SER A 64 -0.88 14.97 -9.17
CA SER A 64 -0.07 14.63 -10.35
C SER A 64 -0.88 14.59 -11.66
N ALA A 65 -2.21 14.75 -11.59
CA ALA A 65 -3.13 14.55 -12.72
C ALA A 65 -2.92 13.19 -13.41
N TYR A 66 -2.64 12.15 -12.63
CA TYR A 66 -2.33 10.82 -13.14
C TYR A 66 -3.58 10.15 -13.71
N ALA A 67 -3.47 9.65 -14.95
CA ALA A 67 -4.58 9.03 -15.68
C ALA A 67 -4.92 7.60 -15.21
N GLY A 68 -4.25 7.08 -14.19
CA GLY A 68 -4.52 5.76 -13.61
C GLY A 68 -3.91 4.57 -14.38
N LYS A 69 -3.13 4.82 -15.45
CA LYS A 69 -2.45 3.77 -16.22
C LYS A 69 -0.98 4.14 -16.52
N GLY A 70 -0.07 3.21 -16.26
CA GLY A 70 1.34 3.32 -16.58
C GLY A 70 2.17 4.12 -15.57
N PRO A 71 3.41 4.51 -15.92
CA PRO A 71 4.24 5.34 -15.05
C PRO A 71 3.65 6.75 -14.90
N ASN A 72 3.69 7.30 -13.70
CA ASN A 72 3.20 8.66 -13.44
C ASN A 72 4.23 9.71 -13.89
N ALA A 73 3.95 10.39 -15.00
CA ALA A 73 4.84 11.41 -15.57
C ALA A 73 5.10 12.61 -14.64
N ASN A 74 4.17 12.93 -13.74
CA ASN A 74 4.26 14.06 -12.81
C ASN A 74 4.54 13.61 -11.37
N MET A 75 5.13 12.42 -11.18
CA MET A 75 5.40 11.89 -9.84
C MET A 75 6.26 12.81 -8.97
N ALA A 76 7.17 13.60 -9.57
CA ALA A 76 8.04 14.51 -8.84
C ALA A 76 7.28 15.53 -7.98
N VAL A 77 6.13 16.02 -8.47
CA VAL A 77 5.26 16.97 -7.76
C VAL A 77 4.57 16.30 -6.57
N ALA A 78 4.11 15.05 -6.76
CA ALA A 78 3.53 14.25 -5.70
C ALA A 78 4.56 13.92 -4.60
N LEU A 79 5.81 13.61 -4.98
CA LEU A 79 6.91 13.37 -4.04
C LEU A 79 7.19 14.59 -3.16
N GLY A 80 7.19 15.79 -3.73
CA GLY A 80 7.32 17.04 -2.95
C GLY A 80 6.22 17.20 -1.91
N GLY A 81 4.97 16.87 -2.26
CA GLY A 81 3.85 16.87 -1.32
C GLY A 81 3.94 15.79 -0.23
N ILE A 82 4.43 14.59 -0.57
CA ILE A 82 4.67 13.50 0.39
C ILE A 82 5.75 13.92 1.39
N ILE A 83 6.83 14.56 0.94
CA ILE A 83 7.88 15.09 1.83
C ILE A 83 7.29 16.14 2.78
N ALA A 84 6.49 17.08 2.26
CA ALA A 84 5.83 18.09 3.10
C ALA A 84 4.89 17.45 4.14
N CYS A 85 4.16 16.40 3.77
CA CYS A 85 3.35 15.60 4.69
C CYS A 85 4.20 14.93 5.78
N GLY A 86 5.35 14.33 5.43
CA GLY A 86 6.27 13.74 6.39
C GLY A 86 6.89 14.76 7.36
N VAL A 87 7.21 15.96 6.88
CA VAL A 87 7.65 17.07 7.74
C VAL A 87 6.55 17.47 8.70
N LEU A 88 5.32 17.66 8.21
CA LEU A 88 4.18 18.00 9.07
C LEU A 88 3.91 16.90 10.12
N TYR A 89 3.98 15.63 9.72
CA TYR A 89 3.84 14.49 10.64
C TYR A 89 4.91 14.51 11.74
N THR A 90 6.16 14.81 11.36
CA THR A 90 7.28 14.94 12.30
C THR A 90 7.07 16.10 13.27
N LEU A 91 6.58 17.24 12.79
CA LEU A 91 6.24 18.39 13.63
C LEU A 91 5.13 18.06 14.64
N ILE A 92 4.08 17.36 14.19
CA ILE A 92 3.03 16.87 15.10
C ILE A 92 3.65 15.95 16.16
N GLY A 93 4.54 15.03 15.77
CA GLY A 93 5.26 14.15 16.69
C GLY A 93 6.06 14.92 17.76
N PHE A 94 6.77 15.99 17.36
CA PHE A 94 7.51 16.84 18.31
C PHE A 94 6.59 17.61 19.27
N ILE A 95 5.39 17.99 18.84
CA ILE A 95 4.40 18.65 19.71
C ILE A 95 3.79 17.63 20.69
N VAL A 96 3.56 16.39 20.25
CA VAL A 96 2.96 15.33 21.07
C VAL A 96 3.92 14.84 22.16
N GLN A 97 5.24 14.83 21.92
CA GLN A 97 6.22 14.42 22.93
C GLN A 97 6.09 15.16 24.27
N PRO A 98 6.01 16.51 24.33
CA PRO A 98 5.82 17.24 25.58
C PRO A 98 4.35 17.36 26.02
N VAL A 99 3.39 17.47 25.09
CA VAL A 99 1.96 17.74 25.42
C VAL A 99 1.19 16.46 25.78
N GLY A 100 1.69 15.30 25.37
CA GLY A 100 1.01 14.02 25.50
C GLY A 100 -0.08 13.82 24.43
N THR A 101 -0.69 12.63 24.43
CA THR A 101 -1.66 12.18 23.42
C THR A 101 -3.12 12.50 23.77
N GLY A 102 -3.42 12.91 25.00
CA GLY A 102 -4.80 13.01 25.51
C GLY A 102 -5.73 13.94 24.73
N TRP A 103 -5.19 15.01 24.12
CA TRP A 103 -5.97 15.88 23.24
C TRP A 103 -6.37 15.16 21.94
N ILE A 104 -5.45 14.39 21.34
CA ILE A 104 -5.74 13.62 20.12
C ILE A 104 -6.81 12.58 20.42
N GLU A 105 -6.68 11.87 21.55
CA GLU A 105 -7.66 10.87 21.97
C GLU A 105 -9.06 11.45 22.19
N ARG A 106 -9.13 12.71 22.66
CA ARG A 106 -10.40 13.41 22.84
C ARG A 106 -11.04 13.81 21.51
N PHE A 107 -10.24 14.18 20.51
CA PHE A 107 -10.72 14.48 19.16
C PHE A 107 -10.97 13.22 18.32
N MET A 108 -10.31 12.11 18.64
CA MET A 108 -10.35 10.85 17.90
C MET A 108 -10.73 9.67 18.81
N PRO A 109 -11.96 9.68 19.38
CA PRO A 109 -12.46 8.53 20.12
C PRO A 109 -12.56 7.30 19.21
N PRO A 110 -12.61 6.06 19.75
CA PRO A 110 -12.59 4.82 18.96
C PRO A 110 -13.63 4.76 17.82
N VAL A 111 -14.81 5.35 18.04
CA VAL A 111 -15.86 5.45 17.01
C VAL A 111 -15.45 6.30 15.81
N VAL A 112 -14.73 7.41 16.04
CA VAL A 112 -14.24 8.30 14.97
C VAL A 112 -13.08 7.64 14.24
N THR A 113 -12.10 7.12 14.98
CA THR A 113 -10.93 6.45 14.38
C THR A 113 -11.36 5.25 13.55
N GLY A 114 -12.26 4.41 14.08
CA GLY A 114 -12.80 3.26 13.35
C GLY A 114 -13.60 3.67 12.11
N ALA A 115 -14.45 4.70 12.22
CA ALA A 115 -15.21 5.20 11.07
C ALA A 115 -14.30 5.78 9.97
N VAL A 116 -13.28 6.56 10.34
CA VAL A 116 -12.32 7.13 9.38
C VAL A 116 -11.55 6.02 8.67
N VAL A 117 -11.00 5.04 9.41
CA VAL A 117 -10.27 3.91 8.82
C VAL A 117 -11.19 3.08 7.90
N ALA A 118 -12.43 2.80 8.32
CA ALA A 118 -13.40 2.07 7.51
C ALA A 118 -13.77 2.81 6.23
N VAL A 119 -14.05 4.12 6.31
CA VAL A 119 -14.38 4.95 5.15
C VAL A 119 -13.21 5.02 4.17
N ILE A 120 -11.97 5.18 4.65
CA ILE A 120 -10.78 5.17 3.81
C ILE A 120 -10.66 3.83 3.08
N GLY A 121 -10.74 2.71 3.82
CA GLY A 121 -10.65 1.37 3.25
C GLY A 121 -11.74 1.10 2.21
N LEU A 122 -13.00 1.43 2.51
CA LEU A 122 -14.14 1.20 1.62
C LEU A 122 -14.13 2.11 0.40
N ASN A 123 -13.77 3.39 0.56
CA ASN A 123 -13.69 4.33 -0.56
C ASN A 123 -12.58 3.91 -1.54
N LEU A 124 -11.45 3.44 -1.01
CA LEU A 124 -10.30 3.03 -1.81
C LEU A 124 -10.43 1.63 -2.38
N ALA A 125 -11.26 0.75 -1.79
CA ALA A 125 -11.53 -0.59 -2.35
C ALA A 125 -12.09 -0.53 -3.78
N GLY A 126 -12.83 0.53 -4.13
CA GLY A 126 -13.34 0.74 -5.48
C GLY A 126 -12.26 0.99 -6.54
N VAL A 127 -11.09 1.50 -6.14
CA VAL A 127 -10.01 1.85 -7.07
C VAL A 127 -9.35 0.60 -7.68
N PRO A 128 -8.88 -0.41 -6.90
CA PRO A 128 -8.39 -1.66 -7.45
C PRO A 128 -9.43 -2.40 -8.30
N ILE A 129 -10.69 -2.46 -7.85
CA ILE A 129 -11.76 -3.19 -8.55
C ILE A 129 -11.93 -2.63 -9.96
N LYS A 130 -12.02 -1.30 -10.11
CA LYS A 130 -12.20 -0.65 -11.41
C LYS A 130 -10.94 -0.69 -12.28
N ASN A 131 -9.76 -0.50 -11.70
CA ASN A 131 -8.52 -0.40 -12.46
C ASN A 131 -7.96 -1.76 -12.90
N MET A 132 -8.27 -2.84 -12.18
CA MET A 132 -7.73 -4.18 -12.45
C MET A 132 -8.70 -5.07 -13.26
N ALA A 133 -9.87 -4.54 -13.66
CA ALA A 133 -10.91 -5.27 -14.41
C ALA A 133 -11.06 -4.68 -15.83
N ALA A 134 -10.01 -4.75 -16.63
CA ALA A 134 -10.01 -4.15 -17.97
C ALA A 134 -10.89 -4.90 -18.98
N SER A 135 -11.09 -6.20 -18.78
CA SER A 135 -11.94 -7.06 -19.61
C SER A 135 -12.91 -7.90 -18.77
N ASN A 136 -13.96 -8.43 -19.41
CA ASN A 136 -14.89 -9.36 -18.75
C ASN A 136 -14.17 -10.59 -18.16
N PHE A 137 -13.12 -11.07 -18.84
CA PHE A 137 -12.29 -12.16 -18.33
C PHE A 137 -11.55 -11.77 -17.06
N ASP A 138 -10.97 -10.55 -17.02
CA ASP A 138 -10.29 -10.05 -15.83
C ASP A 138 -11.26 -9.87 -14.65
N SER A 139 -12.48 -9.39 -14.89
CA SER A 139 -13.52 -9.29 -13.85
C SER A 139 -13.89 -10.65 -13.26
N TRP A 140 -14.05 -11.68 -14.11
CA TRP A 140 -14.28 -13.04 -13.64
C TRP A 140 -13.06 -13.59 -12.87
N MET A 141 -11.85 -13.27 -13.31
CA MET A 141 -10.62 -13.66 -12.61
C MET A 141 -10.50 -13.00 -11.23
N GLN A 142 -10.94 -11.75 -11.07
CA GLN A 142 -11.00 -11.10 -9.76
C GLN A 142 -11.92 -11.86 -8.81
N ALA A 143 -13.10 -12.28 -9.29
CA ALA A 143 -14.01 -13.09 -8.50
C ALA A 143 -13.39 -14.45 -8.13
N VAL A 144 -12.71 -15.11 -9.08
CA VAL A 144 -11.96 -16.35 -8.82
C VAL A 144 -10.89 -16.13 -7.74
N THR A 145 -10.14 -15.02 -7.82
CA THR A 145 -9.12 -14.67 -6.83
C THR A 145 -9.72 -14.49 -5.45
N PHE A 146 -10.84 -13.77 -5.35
CA PHE A 146 -11.56 -13.58 -4.09
C PHE A 146 -12.04 -14.90 -3.51
N VAL A 147 -12.58 -15.79 -4.35
CA VAL A 147 -13.01 -17.14 -3.94
C VAL A 147 -11.81 -17.99 -3.49
N CYS A 148 -10.69 -17.97 -4.21
CA CYS A 148 -9.48 -18.69 -3.79
C CYS A 148 -8.98 -18.22 -2.42
N VAL A 149 -8.92 -16.90 -2.20
CA VAL A 149 -8.53 -16.33 -0.90
C VAL A 149 -9.53 -16.72 0.19
N GLY A 150 -10.83 -16.64 -0.08
CA GLY A 150 -11.88 -17.04 0.86
C GLY A 150 -11.84 -18.52 1.21
N LEU A 151 -11.63 -19.40 0.22
CA LEU A 151 -11.47 -20.84 0.43
C LEU A 151 -10.25 -21.14 1.30
N VAL A 152 -9.11 -20.49 1.05
CA VAL A 152 -7.92 -20.65 1.90
C VAL A 152 -8.21 -20.17 3.32
N ALA A 153 -8.90 -19.05 3.49
CA ALA A 153 -9.24 -18.50 4.80
C ALA A 153 -10.13 -19.44 5.63
N VAL A 154 -11.03 -20.20 5.00
CA VAL A 154 -11.99 -21.10 5.66
C VAL A 154 -11.45 -22.53 5.82
N LEU A 155 -10.78 -23.07 4.80
CA LEU A 155 -10.41 -24.48 4.74
C LEU A 155 -9.03 -24.78 5.34
N THR A 156 -8.16 -23.79 5.46
CA THR A 156 -6.81 -23.97 6.02
C THR A 156 -6.74 -23.54 7.49
N ARG A 157 -5.75 -24.08 8.22
CA ARG A 157 -5.49 -23.74 9.63
C ARG A 157 -4.00 -23.49 9.85
N GLY A 158 -3.67 -22.80 10.93
CA GLY A 158 -2.28 -22.58 11.34
C GLY A 158 -1.54 -21.62 10.41
N MET A 159 -0.34 -22.00 9.94
CA MET A 159 0.54 -21.11 9.18
C MET A 159 -0.02 -20.73 7.79
N LEU A 160 -0.73 -21.66 7.13
CA LEU A 160 -1.34 -21.43 5.82
C LEU A 160 -2.42 -20.35 5.87
N GLN A 161 -3.24 -20.33 6.92
CA GLN A 161 -4.31 -19.34 7.09
C GLN A 161 -3.74 -17.93 7.29
N ARG A 162 -2.61 -17.80 7.98
CA ARG A 162 -1.92 -16.49 8.14
C ARG A 162 -1.36 -15.95 6.83
N LEU A 163 -1.15 -16.82 5.83
CA LEU A 163 -0.66 -16.47 4.49
C LEU A 163 -1.79 -16.57 3.44
N LEU A 164 -3.06 -16.41 3.86
CA LEU A 164 -4.23 -16.61 3.02
C LEU A 164 -4.19 -15.81 1.71
N ILE A 165 -3.66 -14.58 1.76
CA ILE A 165 -3.57 -13.71 0.57
C ILE A 165 -2.54 -14.29 -0.41
N LEU A 166 -1.35 -14.67 0.06
CA LEU A 166 -0.30 -15.24 -0.79
C LEU A 166 -0.76 -16.55 -1.44
N VAL A 167 -1.28 -17.47 -0.62
CA VAL A 167 -1.68 -18.81 -1.10
C VAL A 167 -2.87 -18.68 -2.06
N GLY A 168 -3.85 -17.82 -1.74
CA GLY A 168 -4.96 -17.52 -2.63
C GLY A 168 -4.52 -16.92 -3.96
N LEU A 169 -3.56 -15.98 -3.95
CA LEU A 169 -2.98 -15.40 -5.17
C LEU A 169 -2.20 -16.41 -6.01
N ILE A 170 -1.44 -17.32 -5.38
CA ILE A 170 -0.73 -18.39 -6.09
C ILE A 170 -1.74 -19.30 -6.81
N LEU A 171 -2.79 -19.75 -6.11
CA LEU A 171 -3.84 -20.58 -6.69
C LEU A 171 -4.54 -19.86 -7.85
N ALA A 172 -4.92 -18.60 -7.66
CA ALA A 172 -5.53 -17.79 -8.71
C ALA A 172 -4.61 -17.59 -9.93
N SER A 173 -3.31 -17.39 -9.70
CA SER A 173 -2.31 -17.24 -10.78
C SER A 173 -2.12 -18.53 -11.56
N ILE A 174 -2.16 -19.69 -10.91
CA ILE A 174 -2.12 -21.00 -11.59
C ILE A 174 -3.36 -21.19 -12.46
N ILE A 175 -4.55 -20.89 -11.92
CA ILE A 175 -5.81 -20.95 -12.67
C ILE A 175 -5.75 -19.99 -13.88
N TYR A 176 -5.28 -18.78 -13.68
CA TYR A 176 -5.07 -17.80 -14.76
C TYR A 176 -4.15 -18.35 -15.85
N ALA A 177 -3.00 -18.91 -15.48
CA ALA A 177 -2.02 -19.46 -16.42
C ALA A 177 -2.62 -20.61 -17.24
N VAL A 178 -3.41 -21.49 -16.63
CA VAL A 178 -4.09 -22.59 -17.34
C VAL A 178 -5.14 -22.04 -18.33
N LEU A 179 -5.95 -21.07 -17.90
CA LEU A 179 -7.01 -20.50 -18.74
C LEU A 179 -6.46 -19.63 -19.90
N THR A 180 -5.34 -18.94 -19.69
CA THR A 180 -4.74 -18.05 -20.70
C THR A 180 -3.76 -18.79 -21.62
N ASN A 181 -2.79 -19.53 -21.06
CA ASN A 181 -1.79 -20.23 -21.87
C ASN A 181 -2.29 -21.58 -22.40
N GLY A 182 -3.23 -22.23 -21.70
CA GLY A 182 -3.79 -23.53 -22.11
C GLY A 182 -5.03 -23.42 -22.99
N LEU A 183 -5.94 -22.47 -22.68
CA LEU A 183 -7.24 -22.33 -23.36
C LEU A 183 -7.36 -21.05 -24.21
N GLY A 184 -6.37 -20.15 -24.18
CA GLY A 184 -6.34 -18.95 -25.01
C GLY A 184 -7.40 -17.89 -24.66
N LEU A 185 -8.03 -17.98 -23.49
CA LEU A 185 -9.17 -17.13 -23.11
C LEU A 185 -8.79 -15.70 -22.69
N GLY A 186 -7.51 -15.36 -22.68
CA GLY A 186 -7.02 -14.06 -22.26
C GLY A 186 -5.57 -13.82 -22.66
N LYS A 187 -4.99 -12.71 -22.18
CA LYS A 187 -3.59 -12.38 -22.47
C LYS A 187 -2.68 -13.45 -21.84
N PRO A 188 -1.78 -14.07 -22.61
CA PRO A 188 -0.86 -15.07 -22.07
C PRO A 188 -0.05 -14.51 -20.90
N LEU A 189 0.22 -15.36 -19.92
CA LEU A 189 1.13 -15.03 -18.83
C LEU A 189 2.56 -14.96 -19.39
N ASP A 190 2.99 -13.75 -19.73
CA ASP A 190 4.32 -13.49 -20.27
C ASP A 190 5.36 -13.38 -19.15
N LEU A 191 6.23 -14.40 -19.07
CA LEU A 191 7.33 -14.48 -18.12
C LEU A 191 8.66 -13.99 -18.71
N SER A 192 8.68 -13.52 -19.96
CA SER A 192 9.91 -13.06 -20.61
C SER A 192 10.60 -11.95 -19.82
N GLY A 193 9.82 -11.04 -19.23
CA GLY A 193 10.33 -9.97 -18.36
C GLY A 193 11.01 -10.48 -17.09
N LEU A 194 10.55 -11.60 -16.52
CA LEU A 194 11.20 -12.24 -15.36
C LEU A 194 12.53 -12.88 -15.76
N ILE A 195 12.57 -13.51 -16.95
CA ILE A 195 13.76 -14.18 -17.47
C ILE A 195 14.83 -13.17 -17.89
N ALA A 196 14.42 -12.04 -18.47
CA ALA A 196 15.31 -10.98 -18.92
C ALA A 196 15.76 -10.03 -17.79
N ALA A 197 15.16 -10.13 -16.60
CA ALA A 197 15.49 -9.25 -15.49
C ALA A 197 16.92 -9.51 -14.97
N PRO A 198 17.72 -8.45 -14.73
CA PRO A 198 19.01 -8.60 -14.10
C PRO A 198 18.86 -9.04 -12.65
N TRP A 199 19.77 -9.92 -12.18
CA TRP A 199 19.79 -10.39 -10.79
C TRP A 199 19.98 -9.26 -9.77
N LEU A 200 20.70 -8.21 -10.16
CA LEU A 200 20.89 -7.01 -9.38
C LEU A 200 20.48 -5.80 -10.23
N GLY A 201 19.47 -5.06 -9.77
CA GLY A 201 19.04 -3.80 -10.36
C GLY A 201 19.03 -2.71 -9.29
N LEU A 202 19.64 -1.57 -9.60
CA LEU A 202 19.43 -0.37 -8.79
C LEU A 202 18.11 0.26 -9.21
N PRO A 203 17.22 0.59 -8.27
CA PRO A 203 15.93 1.14 -8.63
C PRO A 203 16.10 2.61 -9.05
N THR A 204 15.21 3.10 -9.91
CA THR A 204 15.31 4.46 -10.45
C THR A 204 14.83 5.48 -9.44
N PHE A 205 15.70 6.41 -9.08
CA PHE A 205 15.38 7.52 -8.18
C PHE A 205 14.87 8.72 -8.97
N THR A 206 13.82 9.36 -8.44
CA THR A 206 13.25 10.59 -8.99
C THR A 206 13.41 11.71 -7.99
N ALA A 207 13.93 12.86 -8.44
CA ALA A 207 14.05 14.04 -7.61
C ALA A 207 12.67 14.68 -7.36
N PRO A 208 12.36 15.11 -6.12
CA PRO A 208 11.10 15.79 -5.81
C PRO A 208 11.08 17.20 -6.38
N VAL A 209 9.89 17.66 -6.77
CA VAL A 209 9.60 19.05 -7.15
C VAL A 209 8.62 19.63 -6.14
N PHE A 210 9.02 20.71 -5.47
CA PHE A 210 8.19 21.35 -4.46
C PHE A 210 7.23 22.35 -5.11
N SER A 211 5.94 22.02 -5.05
CA SER A 211 4.86 22.86 -5.56
C SER A 211 3.87 23.15 -4.43
N ALA A 212 3.62 24.43 -4.16
CA ALA A 212 2.72 24.84 -3.07
C ALA A 212 1.31 24.24 -3.18
N PRO A 213 0.66 24.22 -4.37
CA PRO A 213 -0.62 23.52 -4.55
C PRO A 213 -0.58 22.04 -4.16
N ALA A 214 0.46 21.31 -4.58
CA ALA A 214 0.58 19.89 -4.27
C ALA A 214 0.86 19.64 -2.78
N MET A 215 1.68 20.49 -2.15
CA MET A 215 1.94 20.42 -0.72
C MET A 215 0.68 20.71 0.10
N LEU A 216 -0.10 21.73 -0.25
CA LEU A 216 -1.36 22.04 0.44
C LEU A 216 -2.41 20.93 0.29
N LEU A 217 -2.42 20.25 -0.86
CA LEU A 217 -3.34 19.14 -1.12
C LEU A 217 -2.93 17.87 -0.35
N ILE A 218 -1.65 17.53 -0.30
CA ILE A 218 -1.16 16.28 0.28
C ILE A 218 -0.85 16.39 1.78
N ALA A 219 -0.36 17.53 2.27
CA ALA A 219 0.05 17.70 3.67
C ALA A 219 -1.04 17.31 4.71
N PRO A 220 -2.33 17.66 4.54
CA PRO A 220 -3.38 17.30 5.50
C PRO A 220 -3.55 15.80 5.74
N VAL A 221 -3.05 14.94 4.84
CA VAL A 221 -3.01 13.48 5.04
C VAL A 221 -2.22 13.10 6.31
N ALA A 222 -1.31 13.96 6.78
CA ALA A 222 -0.58 13.75 8.04
C ALA A 222 -1.54 13.56 9.22
N ILE A 223 -2.67 14.26 9.25
CA ILE A 223 -3.67 14.15 10.32
C ILE A 223 -4.32 12.75 10.30
N ILE A 224 -4.60 12.24 9.10
CA ILE A 224 -5.13 10.88 8.90
C ILE A 224 -4.12 9.84 9.39
N LEU A 225 -2.84 10.02 9.05
CA LEU A 225 -1.76 9.12 9.50
C LEU A 225 -1.59 9.13 11.02
N VAL A 226 -1.82 10.26 11.68
CA VAL A 226 -1.78 10.34 13.15
C VAL A 226 -2.92 9.52 13.75
N ALA A 227 -4.14 9.68 13.22
CA ALA A 227 -5.31 8.91 13.64
C ALA A 227 -5.09 7.40 13.45
N GLU A 228 -4.59 7.02 12.28
CA GLU A 228 -4.32 5.63 11.91
C GLU A 228 -3.24 5.01 12.82
N ASN A 229 -2.11 5.70 13.02
CA ASN A 229 -1.01 5.15 13.81
C ASN A 229 -1.38 5.00 15.31
N LEU A 230 -2.18 5.93 15.86
CA LEU A 230 -2.72 5.78 17.21
C LEU A 230 -3.68 4.58 17.32
N GLY A 231 -4.50 4.33 16.29
CA GLY A 231 -5.36 3.16 16.21
C GLY A 231 -4.57 1.86 16.23
N HIS A 232 -3.53 1.77 15.39
CA HIS A 232 -2.67 0.57 15.31
C HIS A 232 -1.93 0.30 16.63
N ILE A 233 -1.35 1.32 17.26
CA ILE A 233 -0.65 1.14 18.54
C ILE A 233 -1.59 0.68 19.66
N LYS A 234 -2.87 1.08 19.63
CA LYS A 234 -3.87 0.61 20.61
C LYS A 234 -4.36 -0.81 20.36
N ALA A 235 -4.27 -1.28 19.11
CA ALA A 235 -4.74 -2.61 18.71
C ALA A 235 -3.67 -3.71 18.91
N VAL A 236 -2.39 -3.33 18.96
CA VAL A 236 -1.23 -4.21 19.25
C VAL A 236 -1.02 -4.30 20.75
#